data_AF-A0A7D4HWC7-F1
#
_entry.id   AF-A0A7D4HWC7-F1
#
_cell.length_a   1.000
_cell.length_b   1.000
_cell.length_c   1.000
_cell.angle_alpha   90.00
_cell.angle_beta   90.00
_cell.angle_gamma   90.00
#
_symmetry.space_group_name_H-M   'P 1'
#
loop_
_entity.id
_entity.type
_entity.pdbx_description
1 polymer ?
#
loop_
_entity_poly.entity_id
_entity_poly.type
_entity_poly.pdbx_seq_one_letter_code
_entity_poly.pdbx_strand_id
1 'polypeptide(L)'
;MRFRVLTMGLLMAGGSIAQAATVQEVFNGKMLGKSQAHFEAIAGVPQESYGDDRVFDVQSCLITATIKSGKVSALSMEPTGSCQPDLASFIGEYAPKPGQKLTPAAFDSNLTYTADCLSDCGNAADPWVYASWTAPRVAGGMEVMLGFVQAGGDSLDAADKWATQMEKAEGKDYLLNNKFNCDARYNDVAEAAFKNVIATSVKVGFNLPKEPCR
;
A
#
# COMPACT_ATOMS: atom_id res chain seq x y z
N MET A 1 52.99 47.94 -29.83
CA MET A 1 52.13 48.05 -28.63
C MET A 1 51.28 46.79 -28.52
N ARG A 2 51.45 46.01 -27.44
CA ARG A 2 50.73 44.75 -27.19
C ARG A 2 49.46 45.06 -26.40
N PHE A 3 48.28 44.82 -26.97
CA PHE A 3 47.02 44.83 -26.21
C PHE A 3 46.74 43.42 -25.67
N ARG A 4 46.71 43.30 -24.35
CA ARG A 4 46.31 42.07 -23.64
C ARG A 4 44.80 41.92 -23.75
N VAL A 5 44.35 40.83 -24.36
CA VAL A 5 42.94 40.40 -24.30
C VAL A 5 42.74 39.71 -22.94
N LEU A 6 41.88 40.28 -22.11
CA LEU A 6 41.48 39.71 -20.83
C LEU A 6 40.32 38.74 -21.09
N THR A 7 40.61 37.44 -21.13
CA THR A 7 39.57 36.40 -21.25
C THR A 7 38.89 36.24 -19.90
N MET A 8 37.70 36.81 -19.76
CA MET A 8 36.87 36.66 -18.55
C MET A 8 36.16 35.31 -18.65
N GLY A 9 36.68 34.32 -17.91
CA GLY A 9 36.09 32.98 -17.83
C GLY A 9 34.76 33.02 -17.09
N LEU A 10 33.68 32.70 -17.81
CA LEU A 10 32.35 32.51 -17.24
C LEU A 10 32.34 31.14 -16.53
N LEU A 11 32.38 31.14 -15.20
CA LEU A 11 32.12 29.96 -14.38
C LEU A 11 30.64 29.57 -14.55
N MET A 12 30.37 28.60 -15.41
CA MET A 12 29.10 27.89 -15.43
C MET A 12 29.00 27.10 -14.11
N ALA A 13 28.28 27.66 -13.13
CA ALA A 13 27.80 26.90 -11.99
C ALA A 13 26.81 25.86 -12.54
N GLY A 14 27.30 24.64 -12.78
CA GLY A 14 26.47 23.49 -13.03
C GLY A 14 25.67 23.20 -11.77
N GLY A 15 24.49 23.82 -11.65
CA GLY A 15 23.48 23.33 -10.74
C GLY A 15 23.14 21.92 -11.19
N SER A 16 23.55 20.92 -10.42
CA SER A 16 23.00 19.58 -10.55
C SER A 16 21.50 19.73 -10.38
N ILE A 17 20.76 19.68 -11.48
CA ILE A 17 19.32 19.49 -11.43
C ILE A 17 19.18 18.14 -10.76
N ALA A 18 18.82 18.12 -9.47
CA ALA A 18 18.52 16.90 -8.76
C ALA A 18 17.46 16.18 -9.60
N GLN A 19 17.83 15.02 -10.14
CA GLN A 19 16.93 14.23 -10.97
C GLN A 19 15.73 13.89 -10.09
N ALA A 20 14.52 14.22 -10.54
CA ALA A 20 13.31 13.89 -9.82
C ALA A 20 13.28 12.38 -9.59
N ALA A 21 13.05 11.95 -8.35
CA ALA A 21 13.02 10.55 -8.02
C ALA A 21 11.92 9.82 -8.81
N THR A 22 12.22 8.58 -9.14
CA THR A 22 11.29 7.67 -9.79
C THR A 22 10.43 6.94 -8.76
N VAL A 23 9.27 6.44 -9.19
CA VAL A 23 8.43 5.59 -8.34
C VAL A 23 9.22 4.39 -7.80
N GLN A 24 10.11 3.79 -8.59
CA GLN A 24 10.93 2.66 -8.16
C GLN A 24 12.01 3.03 -7.14
N GLU A 25 12.52 4.26 -7.15
CA GLU A 25 13.49 4.74 -6.15
C GLU A 25 12.85 5.04 -4.79
N VAL A 26 11.56 5.37 -4.79
CA VAL A 26 10.80 5.72 -3.58
C VAL A 26 10.01 4.53 -3.03
N PHE A 27 9.29 3.80 -3.89
CA PHE A 27 8.53 2.62 -3.52
C PHE A 27 9.36 1.35 -3.69
N ASN A 28 10.25 1.11 -2.73
CA ASN A 28 11.00 -0.14 -2.67
C ASN A 28 11.35 -0.55 -1.22
N GLY A 29 11.65 -1.83 -1.04
CA GLY A 29 11.97 -2.39 0.28
C GLY A 29 13.19 -1.77 0.97
N LYS A 30 14.12 -1.13 0.25
CA LYS A 30 15.29 -0.47 0.85
C LYS A 30 14.94 0.83 1.57
N MET A 31 13.77 1.40 1.29
CA MET A 31 13.27 2.59 1.98
C MET A 31 12.70 2.25 3.35
N LEU A 32 12.24 1.00 3.57
CA LEU A 32 11.81 0.56 4.90
C LEU A 32 12.99 0.62 5.89
N GLY A 33 12.72 1.17 7.09
CA GLY A 33 13.69 1.37 8.16
C GLY A 33 14.61 2.58 7.99
N LYS A 34 14.57 3.30 6.86
CA LYS A 34 15.28 4.57 6.68
C LYS A 34 14.65 5.65 7.55
N SER A 35 15.44 6.65 7.94
CA SER A 35 14.90 7.81 8.65
C SER A 35 13.98 8.61 7.73
N GLN A 36 13.02 9.32 8.30
CA GLN A 36 12.16 10.25 7.56
C GLN A 36 12.99 11.22 6.72
N ALA A 37 14.01 11.86 7.30
CA ALA A 37 14.87 12.81 6.58
C ALA A 37 15.61 12.19 5.38
N HIS A 38 16.01 10.92 5.47
CA HIS A 38 16.64 10.23 4.34
C HIS A 38 15.62 9.92 3.24
N PHE A 39 14.42 9.51 3.62
CA PHE A 39 13.34 9.25 2.67
C PHE A 39 12.94 10.53 1.92
N GLU A 40 12.73 11.63 2.64
CA GLU A 40 12.37 12.94 2.07
C GLU A 40 13.47 13.52 1.16
N ALA A 41 14.74 13.24 1.45
CA ALA A 41 15.83 13.63 0.56
C ALA A 41 15.77 12.95 -0.83
N ILE A 42 15.05 11.83 -0.93
CA ILE A 42 14.84 11.09 -2.19
C ILE A 42 13.46 11.42 -2.75
N ALA A 43 12.40 11.24 -1.96
CA ALA A 43 11.01 11.39 -2.39
C ALA A 43 10.57 12.86 -2.57
N GLY A 44 11.33 13.81 -2.04
CA GLY A 44 10.95 15.22 -1.97
C GLY A 44 10.18 15.55 -0.69
N VAL A 45 9.56 16.73 -0.68
CA VAL A 45 8.77 17.23 0.46
C VAL A 45 7.37 16.61 0.39
N PRO A 46 6.81 16.13 1.52
CA PRO A 46 5.44 15.62 1.53
C PRO A 46 4.44 16.71 1.16
N GLN A 47 3.46 16.36 0.31
CA GLN A 47 2.31 17.20 -0.02
C GLN A 47 1.37 17.33 1.19
N GLU A 48 1.18 16.22 1.90
CA GLU A 48 0.25 16.13 3.02
C GLU A 48 0.86 15.31 4.16
N SER A 49 0.36 15.53 5.38
CA SER A 49 0.80 14.86 6.59
C SER A 49 -0.37 14.62 7.53
N TYR A 50 -0.65 13.36 7.84
CA TYR A 50 -1.74 12.93 8.72
C TYR A 50 -1.24 11.94 9.75
N GLY A 51 -1.14 12.36 11.02
CA GLY A 51 -0.57 11.52 12.07
C GLY A 51 0.86 11.06 11.71
N ASP A 52 1.05 9.76 11.54
CA ASP A 52 2.32 9.14 11.14
C ASP A 52 2.51 9.06 9.61
N ASP A 53 1.46 9.31 8.83
CA ASP A 53 1.48 9.16 7.38
C ASP A 53 1.92 10.46 6.68
N ARG A 54 2.77 10.31 5.66
CA ARG A 54 3.30 11.39 4.82
C ARG A 54 3.03 11.04 3.36
N VAL A 55 2.37 11.93 2.62
CA VAL A 55 1.97 11.69 1.23
C VAL A 55 2.91 12.43 0.29
N PHE A 56 3.45 11.75 -0.71
CA PHE A 56 4.42 12.27 -1.68
C PHE A 56 3.87 12.10 -3.09
N ASP A 57 4.02 13.13 -3.93
CA ASP A 57 3.79 13.01 -5.37
C ASP A 57 5.12 12.70 -6.06
N VAL A 58 5.24 11.49 -6.59
CA VAL A 58 6.43 11.01 -7.29
C VAL A 58 6.01 10.60 -8.70
N GLN A 59 6.34 11.41 -9.71
CA GLN A 59 5.94 11.17 -11.10
C GLN A 59 4.42 10.99 -11.29
N SER A 60 3.61 11.84 -10.64
CA SER A 60 2.14 11.72 -10.65
C SER A 60 1.66 10.40 -10.05
N CYS A 61 2.43 9.86 -9.10
CA CYS A 61 2.05 8.74 -8.27
C CYS A 61 2.04 9.16 -6.81
N LEU A 62 0.89 9.05 -6.16
CA LEU A 62 0.76 9.30 -4.73
C LEU A 62 1.29 8.10 -3.95
N ILE A 63 2.41 8.31 -3.27
CA ILE A 63 3.03 7.33 -2.37
C ILE A 63 2.89 7.84 -0.95
N THR A 64 2.36 7.00 -0.06
CA THR A 64 2.29 7.30 1.37
C THR A 64 3.36 6.52 2.10
N ALA A 65 4.17 7.22 2.90
CA ALA A 65 5.10 6.61 3.85
C ALA A 65 4.55 6.75 5.28
N THR A 66 4.41 5.62 5.98
CA THR A 66 4.06 5.60 7.40
C THR A 66 5.33 5.69 8.22
N ILE A 67 5.50 6.76 8.99
CA ILE A 67 6.68 7.03 9.82
C ILE A 67 6.42 6.64 11.27
N LYS A 68 7.05 5.57 11.75
CA LYS A 68 7.01 5.17 13.16
C LYS A 68 8.39 5.33 13.79
N SER A 69 8.44 5.98 14.95
CA SER A 69 9.69 6.25 15.68
C SER A 69 10.78 6.91 14.79
N GLY A 70 10.37 7.83 13.92
CA GLY A 70 11.25 8.57 13.00
C GLY A 70 11.76 7.77 11.80
N LYS A 71 11.25 6.55 11.56
CA LYS A 71 11.65 5.68 10.45
C LYS A 71 10.45 5.26 9.60
N VAL A 72 10.69 5.05 8.32
CA VAL A 72 9.69 4.48 7.39
C VAL A 72 9.38 3.05 7.84
N SER A 73 8.13 2.81 8.20
CA SER A 73 7.63 1.50 8.67
C SER A 73 6.77 0.79 7.64
N ALA A 74 6.13 1.54 6.76
CA ALA A 74 5.35 1.02 5.65
C ALA A 74 5.33 2.03 4.50
N LEU A 75 5.09 1.50 3.30
CA LEU A 75 4.81 2.27 2.09
C LEU A 75 3.49 1.80 1.49
N SER A 76 2.68 2.72 0.99
CA SER A 76 1.47 2.40 0.25
C SER A 76 1.28 3.26 -0.98
N MET A 77 0.55 2.73 -1.96
CA MET A 77 0.07 3.47 -3.11
C MET A 77 -1.22 2.84 -3.65
N GLU A 78 -1.93 3.59 -4.50
CA GLU A 78 -3.03 3.08 -5.31
C GLU A 78 -2.52 2.78 -6.73
N PRO A 79 -2.67 1.55 -7.25
CA PRO A 79 -2.23 1.23 -8.60
C PRO A 79 -2.99 2.04 -9.67
N THR A 80 -2.26 2.75 -10.52
CA THR A 80 -2.77 3.55 -11.64
C THR A 80 -1.83 3.42 -12.84
N GLY A 81 -2.12 4.08 -13.97
CA GLY A 81 -1.20 4.05 -15.12
C GLY A 81 0.23 4.54 -14.79
N SER A 82 0.36 5.54 -13.91
CA SER A 82 1.65 6.05 -13.40
C SER A 82 2.15 5.32 -12.16
N CYS A 83 1.26 4.71 -11.37
CA CYS A 83 1.58 3.93 -10.17
C CYS A 83 1.55 2.43 -10.44
N GLN A 84 2.70 1.83 -10.76
CA GLN A 84 2.82 0.37 -10.85
C GLN A 84 3.68 -0.14 -9.70
N PRO A 85 3.07 -0.71 -8.64
CA PRO A 85 3.82 -1.23 -7.51
C PRO A 85 4.68 -2.42 -7.92
N ASP A 86 5.98 -2.34 -7.65
CA ASP A 86 6.91 -3.47 -7.77
C ASP A 86 7.21 -4.04 -6.37
N LEU A 87 6.59 -5.18 -6.09
CA LEU A 87 6.74 -5.86 -4.80
C LEU A 87 8.02 -6.69 -4.70
N ALA A 88 8.76 -6.91 -5.79
CA ALA A 88 9.95 -7.78 -5.80
C ALA A 88 11.06 -7.25 -4.90
N SER A 89 11.19 -5.92 -4.80
CA SER A 89 12.16 -5.28 -3.90
C SER A 89 11.83 -5.43 -2.42
N PHE A 90 10.57 -5.76 -2.11
CA PHE A 90 10.10 -6.02 -0.75
C PHE A 90 10.17 -7.53 -0.47
N ILE A 91 9.43 -8.34 -1.22
CA ILE A 91 9.18 -9.74 -0.88
C ILE A 91 9.84 -10.74 -1.83
N GLY A 92 10.77 -10.29 -2.69
CA GLY A 92 11.59 -11.16 -3.53
C GLY A 92 10.76 -12.04 -4.46
N GLU A 93 11.03 -13.35 -4.45
CA GLU A 93 10.37 -14.34 -5.32
C GLU A 93 8.89 -14.55 -5.03
N TYR A 94 8.40 -14.09 -3.87
CA TYR A 94 6.99 -14.15 -3.49
C TYR A 94 6.17 -13.02 -4.09
N ALA A 95 6.80 -12.06 -4.76
CA ALA A 95 6.11 -10.98 -5.43
C ALA A 95 5.36 -11.47 -6.69
N PRO A 96 4.17 -10.93 -6.97
CA PRO A 96 3.58 -11.01 -8.31
C PRO A 96 4.57 -10.53 -9.35
N LYS A 97 4.58 -11.14 -10.53
CA LYS A 97 5.52 -10.73 -11.59
C LYS A 97 5.23 -9.29 -12.02
N PRO A 98 6.25 -8.50 -12.40
CA PRO A 98 6.04 -7.14 -12.89
C PRO A 98 4.96 -7.07 -13.97
N GLY A 99 4.03 -6.12 -13.83
CA GLY A 99 2.91 -5.91 -14.74
C GLY A 99 1.72 -6.86 -14.54
N GLN A 100 1.78 -7.80 -13.59
CA GLN A 100 0.59 -8.55 -13.18
C GLN A 100 -0.31 -7.67 -12.31
N LYS A 101 -1.62 -7.87 -12.46
CA LYS A 101 -2.62 -7.24 -11.58
C LYS A 101 -2.42 -7.75 -10.15
N LEU A 102 -2.42 -6.83 -9.19
CA LEU A 102 -2.42 -7.20 -7.78
C LEU A 102 -3.79 -7.77 -7.40
N THR A 103 -3.84 -9.08 -7.22
CA THR A 103 -5.02 -9.83 -6.78
C THR A 103 -4.59 -10.78 -5.66
N PRO A 104 -5.49 -11.21 -4.76
CA PRO A 104 -5.16 -12.22 -3.76
C PRO A 104 -4.58 -13.51 -4.34
N ALA A 105 -5.05 -13.95 -5.51
CA ALA A 105 -4.53 -15.14 -6.20
C ALA A 105 -3.04 -15.06 -6.60
N ALA A 106 -2.46 -13.85 -6.60
CA ALA A 106 -1.04 -13.67 -6.87
C ALA A 106 -0.15 -13.99 -5.65
N PHE A 107 -0.76 -14.25 -4.49
CA PHE A 107 -0.11 -14.67 -3.27
C PHE A 107 -0.51 -16.12 -2.95
N ASP A 108 0.33 -16.82 -2.18
CA ASP A 108 -0.01 -18.15 -1.67
C ASP A 108 -1.22 -18.10 -0.71
N SER A 109 -1.77 -19.27 -0.40
CA SER A 109 -2.79 -19.43 0.65
C SER A 109 -2.33 -18.85 2.00
N ASN A 110 -3.27 -18.54 2.91
CA ASN A 110 -3.10 -17.92 4.24
C ASN A 110 -3.25 -16.39 4.27
N LEU A 111 -4.09 -15.81 3.40
CA LEU A 111 -4.51 -14.43 3.58
C LEU A 111 -5.47 -14.31 4.78
N THR A 112 -5.29 -13.26 5.57
CA THR A 112 -6.28 -12.86 6.59
C THR A 112 -7.13 -11.73 6.04
N TYR A 113 -8.45 -11.83 6.22
CA TYR A 113 -9.38 -10.82 5.73
C TYR A 113 -9.97 -10.03 6.88
N THR A 114 -10.03 -8.71 6.70
CA THR A 114 -10.70 -7.79 7.61
C THR A 114 -11.42 -6.72 6.81
N ALA A 115 -12.35 -5.98 7.41
CA ALA A 115 -13.03 -4.87 6.75
C ALA A 115 -13.40 -3.77 7.76
N ASP A 116 -13.56 -2.55 7.26
CA ASP A 116 -14.09 -1.43 8.05
C ASP A 116 -15.49 -1.79 8.58
N CYS A 117 -16.29 -2.40 7.71
CA CYS A 117 -17.64 -2.92 7.91
C CYS A 117 -18.06 -3.72 6.67
N LEU A 118 -19.08 -4.58 6.83
CA LEU A 118 -19.69 -5.37 5.75
C LEU A 118 -21.21 -5.22 5.68
N SER A 119 -21.81 -4.52 6.65
CA SER A 119 -23.24 -4.24 6.73
C SER A 119 -23.44 -2.98 7.57
N ASP A 120 -24.49 -2.22 7.26
CA ASP A 120 -24.86 -0.96 7.93
C ASP A 120 -23.65 -0.06 8.27
N CYS A 121 -22.79 0.16 7.28
CA CYS A 121 -21.55 0.93 7.36
C CYS A 121 -21.71 2.41 7.76
N GLY A 122 -22.93 2.86 8.04
CA GLY A 122 -23.25 4.22 8.46
C GLY A 122 -22.83 5.27 7.44
N ASN A 123 -22.04 6.25 7.88
CA ASN A 123 -21.53 7.35 7.05
C ASN A 123 -20.18 7.05 6.39
N ALA A 124 -19.72 5.79 6.39
CA ALA A 124 -18.53 5.43 5.63
C ALA A 124 -18.84 5.65 4.13
N ALA A 125 -18.26 6.70 3.55
CA ALA A 125 -18.50 7.06 2.16
C ALA A 125 -18.08 5.92 1.22
N ASP A 126 -16.94 5.29 1.52
CA ASP A 126 -16.38 4.17 0.78
C ASP A 126 -15.70 3.21 1.78
N PRO A 127 -16.39 2.18 2.30
CA PRO A 127 -15.79 1.25 3.23
C PRO A 127 -14.83 0.29 2.51
N TRP A 128 -13.84 -0.23 3.21
CA TRP A 128 -12.80 -1.07 2.63
C TRP A 128 -12.80 -2.49 3.20
N VAL A 129 -12.40 -3.43 2.35
CA VAL A 129 -11.95 -4.77 2.73
C VAL A 129 -10.43 -4.83 2.56
N TYR A 130 -9.76 -5.55 3.45
CA TYR A 130 -8.32 -5.73 3.42
C TYR A 130 -7.98 -7.21 3.41
N ALA A 131 -7.12 -7.63 2.48
CA ALA A 131 -6.50 -8.94 2.49
C ALA A 131 -5.03 -8.80 2.89
N SER A 132 -4.66 -9.41 4.01
CA SER A 132 -3.33 -9.32 4.59
C SER A 132 -2.58 -10.64 4.41
N TRP A 133 -1.38 -10.55 3.85
CA TRP A 133 -0.46 -11.66 3.68
C TRP A 133 0.88 -11.33 4.34
N THR A 134 1.56 -12.34 4.89
CA THR A 134 2.87 -12.17 5.51
C THR A 134 3.88 -13.04 4.82
N ALA A 135 4.97 -12.42 4.35
CA ALA A 135 6.06 -13.14 3.72
C ALA A 135 6.73 -14.12 4.70
N PRO A 136 7.24 -15.27 4.22
CA PRO A 136 8.02 -16.16 5.05
C PRO A 136 9.19 -15.44 5.73
N ARG A 137 9.61 -15.92 6.90
CA ARG A 137 10.73 -15.30 7.65
C ARG A 137 12.03 -15.23 6.84
N VAL A 138 12.24 -16.18 5.94
CA VAL A 138 13.39 -16.20 5.01
C VAL A 138 13.38 -15.03 4.03
N ALA A 139 12.21 -14.46 3.74
CA ALA A 139 12.00 -13.28 2.92
C ALA A 139 11.86 -11.99 3.74
N GLY A 140 12.22 -12.04 5.04
CA GLY A 140 12.20 -10.88 5.93
C GLY A 140 10.91 -10.67 6.71
N GLY A 141 9.88 -11.51 6.54
CA GLY A 141 8.66 -11.42 7.36
C GLY A 141 7.80 -10.17 7.10
N MET A 142 7.96 -9.53 5.94
CA MET A 142 7.20 -8.34 5.58
C MET A 142 5.71 -8.64 5.38
N GLU A 143 4.87 -7.72 5.80
CA GLU A 143 3.42 -7.79 5.61
C GLU A 143 3.04 -7.03 4.34
N VAL A 144 2.15 -7.62 3.55
CA VAL A 144 1.50 -7.02 2.40
C VAL A 144 0.00 -6.97 2.68
N MET A 145 -0.58 -5.80 2.54
CA MET A 145 -2.01 -5.58 2.68
C MET A 145 -2.56 -5.05 1.36
N LEU A 146 -3.48 -5.80 0.77
CA LEU A 146 -4.27 -5.38 -0.37
C LEU A 146 -5.55 -4.74 0.13
N GLY A 147 -5.85 -3.52 -0.32
CA GLY A 147 -7.10 -2.83 -0.02
C GLY A 147 -8.07 -2.94 -1.20
N PHE A 148 -9.35 -3.11 -0.88
CA PHE A 148 -10.45 -3.18 -1.84
C PHE A 148 -11.55 -2.23 -1.38
N VAL A 149 -11.73 -1.13 -2.12
CA VAL A 149 -12.83 -0.20 -1.87
C VAL A 149 -14.16 -0.86 -2.24
N GLN A 150 -15.17 -0.75 -1.36
CA GLN A 150 -16.52 -1.29 -1.58
C GLN A 150 -17.42 -0.26 -2.29
N ALA A 151 -16.91 0.36 -3.36
CA ALA A 151 -17.61 1.39 -4.13
C ALA A 151 -18.35 0.85 -5.38
N GLY A 152 -18.36 -0.47 -5.58
CA GLY A 152 -19.04 -1.16 -6.68
C GLY A 152 -18.23 -2.29 -7.33
N GLY A 153 -18.82 -2.92 -8.35
CA GLY A 153 -18.19 -3.95 -9.16
C GLY A 153 -17.76 -5.20 -8.39
N ASP A 154 -16.71 -5.88 -8.88
CA ASP A 154 -16.24 -7.16 -8.34
C ASP A 154 -15.89 -7.10 -6.84
N SER A 155 -15.43 -5.94 -6.35
CA SER A 155 -15.10 -5.73 -4.93
C SER A 155 -16.33 -5.77 -4.04
N LEU A 156 -17.39 -5.02 -4.42
CA LEU A 156 -18.65 -5.01 -3.70
C LEU A 156 -19.33 -6.39 -3.75
N ASP A 157 -19.36 -7.02 -4.93
CA ASP A 157 -19.92 -8.38 -5.09
C ASP A 157 -19.19 -9.43 -4.25
N ALA A 158 -17.87 -9.28 -4.08
CA ALA A 158 -17.08 -10.16 -3.23
C ALA A 158 -17.34 -9.92 -1.74
N ALA A 159 -17.45 -8.65 -1.32
CA ALA A 159 -17.81 -8.28 0.05
C ALA A 159 -19.20 -8.81 0.42
N ASP A 160 -20.19 -8.66 -0.47
CA ASP A 160 -21.56 -9.16 -0.28
C ASP A 160 -21.62 -10.67 -0.13
N LYS A 161 -20.84 -11.42 -0.93
CA LYS A 161 -20.74 -12.89 -0.81
C LYS A 161 -20.17 -13.28 0.55
N TRP A 162 -19.14 -12.60 1.01
CA TRP A 162 -18.53 -12.86 2.30
C TRP A 162 -19.50 -12.54 3.45
N ALA A 163 -20.12 -11.36 3.41
CA ALA A 163 -21.12 -10.91 4.37
C ALA A 163 -22.32 -11.88 4.45
N THR A 164 -22.87 -12.29 3.31
CA THR A 164 -24.04 -13.19 3.23
C THR A 164 -23.78 -14.54 3.91
N GLN A 165 -22.58 -15.12 3.73
CA GLN A 165 -22.27 -16.40 4.39
C GLN A 165 -22.19 -16.26 5.90
N MET A 166 -21.59 -15.17 6.38
CA MET A 166 -21.47 -14.89 7.82
C MET A 166 -22.84 -14.58 8.44
N GLU A 167 -23.67 -13.75 7.79
CA GLU A 167 -25.02 -13.44 8.26
C GLU A 167 -25.89 -14.70 8.35
N LYS A 168 -25.80 -15.58 7.34
CA LYS A 168 -26.54 -16.85 7.35
C LYS A 168 -26.15 -17.76 8.51
N ALA A 169 -24.88 -17.75 8.92
CA ALA A 169 -24.36 -18.64 9.95
C ALA A 169 -24.48 -18.06 11.37
N GLU A 170 -24.26 -16.76 11.53
CA GLU A 170 -24.09 -16.10 12.83
C GLU A 170 -25.16 -15.01 13.10
N GLY A 171 -25.92 -14.63 12.08
CA GLY A 171 -26.90 -13.54 12.13
C GLY A 171 -26.30 -12.15 11.90
N LYS A 172 -27.18 -11.15 11.77
CA LYS A 172 -26.82 -9.78 11.41
C LYS A 172 -25.92 -9.10 12.47
N ASP A 173 -26.16 -9.37 13.76
CA ASP A 173 -25.38 -8.77 14.85
C ASP A 173 -23.88 -9.12 14.79
N TYR A 174 -23.53 -10.28 14.22
CA TYR A 174 -22.14 -10.66 14.02
C TYR A 174 -21.42 -9.72 13.05
N LEU A 175 -22.11 -9.31 11.97
CA LEU A 175 -21.60 -8.34 11.00
C LEU A 175 -21.57 -6.92 11.57
N LEU A 176 -22.65 -6.49 12.24
CA LEU A 176 -22.76 -5.13 12.79
C LEU A 176 -21.70 -4.81 13.83
N ASN A 177 -21.26 -5.82 14.57
CA ASN A 177 -20.23 -5.68 15.59
C ASN A 177 -18.83 -6.02 15.05
N ASN A 178 -18.62 -6.15 13.74
CA ASN A 178 -17.32 -6.46 13.15
C ASN A 178 -16.62 -7.68 13.78
N LYS A 179 -17.37 -8.69 14.24
CA LYS A 179 -16.81 -9.86 14.93
C LYS A 179 -15.88 -10.67 14.02
N PHE A 180 -16.16 -10.63 12.72
CA PHE A 180 -15.36 -11.28 11.68
C PHE A 180 -13.91 -10.79 11.62
N ASN A 181 -13.59 -9.56 12.03
CA ASN A 181 -12.21 -9.07 12.05
C ASN A 181 -11.31 -9.83 13.05
N CYS A 182 -11.90 -10.53 14.02
CA CYS A 182 -11.21 -11.34 15.02
C CYS A 182 -11.31 -12.85 14.76
N ASP A 183 -12.02 -13.25 13.71
CA ASP A 183 -12.46 -14.62 13.55
C ASP A 183 -12.14 -15.12 12.13
N ALA A 184 -11.08 -15.91 12.06
CA ALA A 184 -10.57 -16.44 10.80
C ALA A 184 -11.48 -17.52 10.16
N ARG A 185 -12.57 -17.97 10.82
CA ARG A 185 -13.43 -19.06 10.32
C ARG A 185 -14.03 -18.79 8.94
N TYR A 186 -14.14 -17.53 8.54
CA TYR A 186 -14.69 -17.13 7.24
C TYR A 186 -13.64 -16.62 6.25
N ASN A 187 -12.35 -16.75 6.56
CA ASN A 187 -11.27 -16.35 5.63
C ASN A 187 -11.31 -17.15 4.33
N ASP A 188 -11.61 -18.45 4.37
CA ASP A 188 -11.70 -19.27 3.14
C ASP A 188 -12.81 -18.78 2.20
N VAL A 189 -13.91 -18.28 2.77
CA VAL A 189 -15.02 -17.68 2.00
C VAL A 189 -14.56 -16.37 1.36
N ALA A 190 -13.89 -15.52 2.14
CA ALA A 190 -13.33 -14.27 1.65
C ALA A 190 -12.27 -14.52 0.57
N GLU A 191 -11.37 -15.48 0.78
CA GLU A 191 -10.32 -15.87 -0.17
C GLU A 191 -10.94 -16.33 -1.49
N ALA A 192 -11.96 -17.17 -1.45
CA ALA A 192 -12.68 -17.60 -2.64
C ALA A 192 -13.39 -16.43 -3.36
N ALA A 193 -14.00 -15.51 -2.61
CA ALA A 193 -14.74 -14.38 -3.16
C ALA A 193 -13.82 -13.33 -3.80
N PHE A 194 -12.73 -12.98 -3.11
CA PHE A 194 -11.79 -11.93 -3.54
C PHE A 194 -10.68 -12.42 -4.45
N LYS A 195 -10.57 -13.74 -4.68
CA LYS A 195 -9.45 -14.39 -5.40
C LYS A 195 -8.90 -13.61 -6.59
N ASN A 196 -9.78 -13.16 -7.49
CA ASN A 196 -9.41 -12.47 -8.72
C ASN A 196 -9.77 -10.97 -8.73
N VAL A 197 -10.21 -10.42 -7.60
CA VAL A 197 -10.53 -9.00 -7.46
C VAL A 197 -9.22 -8.21 -7.47
N ILE A 198 -9.15 -7.16 -8.28
CA ILE A 198 -7.98 -6.29 -8.38
C ILE A 198 -7.97 -5.35 -7.17
N ALA A 199 -6.86 -5.30 -6.45
CA ALA A 199 -6.69 -4.41 -5.32
C ALA A 199 -6.68 -2.94 -5.77
N THR A 200 -7.41 -2.10 -5.06
CA THR A 200 -7.42 -0.64 -5.26
C THR A 200 -6.26 0.04 -4.56
N SER A 201 -5.69 -0.58 -3.53
CA SER A 201 -4.45 -0.12 -2.90
C SER A 201 -3.56 -1.29 -2.48
N VAL A 202 -2.28 -0.98 -2.30
CA VAL A 202 -1.33 -1.89 -1.67
C VAL A 202 -0.56 -1.14 -0.60
N LYS A 203 -0.39 -1.77 0.57
CA LYS A 203 0.47 -1.31 1.66
C LYS A 203 1.44 -2.42 2.04
N VAL A 204 2.72 -2.09 2.15
CA VAL A 204 3.78 -3.07 2.46
C VAL A 204 4.67 -2.53 3.57
N GLY A 205 4.99 -3.36 4.55
CA GLY A 205 5.84 -2.93 5.66
C GLY A 205 5.84 -3.89 6.84
N PHE A 206 5.97 -3.31 8.03
CA PHE A 206 6.00 -4.04 9.30
C PHE A 206 4.99 -3.46 10.29
N ASN A 207 4.29 -4.35 11.00
CA ASN A 207 3.21 -4.01 11.93
C ASN A 207 2.16 -3.14 11.24
N LEU A 208 1.70 -3.63 10.08
CA LEU A 208 0.62 -2.98 9.35
C LEU A 208 -0.65 -2.94 10.23
N PRO A 209 -1.45 -1.86 10.12
CA PRO A 209 -2.67 -1.75 10.91
C PRO A 209 -3.61 -2.91 10.58
N LYS A 210 -4.41 -3.36 11.56
CA LYS A 210 -5.47 -4.34 11.35
C LYS A 210 -6.76 -3.71 11.83
N GLU A 211 -7.86 -3.98 11.13
CA GLU A 211 -9.14 -3.44 11.55
C GLU A 211 -9.52 -3.99 12.93
N PRO A 212 -10.04 -3.13 13.82
CA PRO A 212 -10.38 -3.54 15.16
C PRO A 212 -11.61 -4.43 15.13
N CYS A 213 -11.69 -5.27 16.15
CA CYS A 213 -12.90 -6.02 16.48
C CYS A 213 -13.74 -5.18 17.43
N ARG A 214 -15.05 -5.25 17.28
CA ARG A 214 -16.02 -4.64 18.21
C ARG A 214 -16.88 -5.74 18.80
#